data_AF-A0A0R1YE70-F1
#
_entry.id   AF-A0A0R1YE70-F1
#
_cell.length_a   1.000
_cell.length_b   1.000
_cell.length_c   1.000
_cell.angle_alpha   90.00
_cell.angle_beta   90.00
_cell.angle_gamma   90.00
#
_symmetry.space_group_name_H-M   'P 1'
#
loop_
_entity.id
_entity.type
_entity.pdbx_description
1 polymer ?
#
loop_
_entity_poly.entity_id
_entity_poly.type
_entity_poly.pdbx_seq_one_letter_code
_entity_poly.pdbx_strand_id
1 'polypeptide(L)'
;MDDSVKIVNEFDRDGHHYKVGVSADGQVSVYVDNEAKAHHGYHFPGVIQIPKGIEIDGQMILRLPIDCDDAIEKGIEELNA
;
A
#
# COMPACT_ATOMS: atom_id res chain seq x y z
N MET A 1 16.84 12.46 -2.03
CA MET A 1 16.35 11.33 -1.22
C MET A 1 15.83 10.33 -2.21
N ASP A 2 16.29 9.09 -2.10
CA ASP A 2 15.94 8.03 -3.02
C ASP A 2 14.42 7.82 -2.93
N ASP A 3 13.68 8.00 -4.02
CA ASP A 3 12.25 7.65 -4.17
C ASP A 3 12.04 6.12 -4.14
N SER A 4 12.88 5.41 -3.39
CA SER A 4 12.90 3.97 -3.25
C SER A 4 11.71 3.54 -2.41
N VAL A 5 10.64 3.13 -3.08
CA VAL A 5 9.52 2.42 -2.46
C VAL A 5 9.97 1.01 -2.11
N LYS A 6 9.87 0.66 -0.82
CA LYS A 6 10.12 -0.69 -0.32
C LYS A 6 8.81 -1.46 -0.23
N ILE A 7 8.70 -2.60 -0.90
CA ILE A 7 7.57 -3.52 -0.73
C ILE A 7 7.69 -4.20 0.64
N VAL A 8 6.65 -4.08 1.46
CA VAL A 8 6.59 -4.60 2.83
C VAL A 8 5.59 -5.74 3.00
N ASN A 9 4.60 -5.84 2.11
CA ASN A 9 3.63 -6.92 2.13
C ASN A 9 3.07 -7.20 0.74
N GLU A 10 2.68 -8.45 0.50
CA GLU A 10 1.94 -8.89 -0.69
C GLU A 10 0.82 -9.82 -0.24
N PHE A 11 -0.39 -9.65 -0.77
CA PHE A 11 -1.55 -10.48 -0.39
C PHE A 11 -2.59 -10.55 -1.50
N ASP A 12 -3.36 -11.64 -1.53
CA ASP A 12 -4.47 -11.81 -2.46
C ASP A 12 -5.81 -11.56 -1.76
N ARG A 13 -6.71 -10.81 -2.39
CA ARG A 13 -8.08 -10.59 -1.92
C ARG A 13 -9.04 -10.39 -3.08
N ASP A 14 -10.21 -11.02 -2.98
CA ASP A 14 -11.31 -10.88 -3.94
C ASP A 14 -10.89 -11.17 -5.40
N GLY A 15 -9.88 -12.05 -5.59
CA GLY A 15 -9.36 -12.39 -6.91
C GLY A 15 -8.25 -11.47 -7.45
N HIS A 16 -7.85 -10.45 -6.68
CA HIS A 16 -6.79 -9.51 -7.03
C HIS A 16 -5.57 -9.66 -6.13
N HIS A 17 -4.39 -9.45 -6.71
CA HIS A 17 -3.12 -9.46 -6.00
C HIS A 17 -2.71 -8.05 -5.61
N TYR A 18 -2.45 -7.79 -4.34
CA TYR A 18 -2.05 -6.47 -3.84
C TYR A 18 -0.62 -6.50 -3.35
N LYS A 19 0.11 -5.43 -3.63
CA LYS A 19 1.42 -5.16 -3.00
C LYS A 19 1.37 -3.85 -2.27
N VAL A 20 1.87 -3.85 -1.04
CA VAL A 20 1.98 -2.65 -0.22
C VAL A 20 3.43 -2.25 -0.16
N GLY A 21 3.71 -1.04 -0.63
CA GLY A 21 5.01 -0.40 -0.55
C GLY A 21 4.97 0.82 0.38
N VAL A 22 6.12 1.13 0.98
CA VAL A 22 6.33 2.30 1.82
C VAL A 22 7.57 3.06 1.37
N SER A 23 7.56 4.37 1.52
CA SER A 23 8.75 5.23 1.35
C SER A 23 9.20 5.80 2.70
N ALA A 24 10.41 6.35 2.74
CA ALA A 24 11.03 6.87 3.97
C ALA A 24 10.21 7.99 4.63
N ASP A 25 9.44 8.75 3.85
CA ASP A 25 8.53 9.80 4.32
C ASP A 25 7.21 9.27 4.90
N GLY A 26 7.01 7.94 4.94
CA GLY A 26 5.81 7.30 5.44
C GLY A 26 4.64 7.25 4.43
N GLN A 27 4.85 7.66 3.17
CA GLN A 27 3.84 7.48 2.14
C GLN A 27 3.66 5.99 1.81
N VAL A 28 2.41 5.55 1.76
CA VAL A 28 2.05 4.18 1.39
C VAL A 28 1.61 4.13 -0.07
N SER A 29 2.11 3.15 -0.80
CA SER A 29 1.83 2.88 -2.20
C SER A 29 1.21 1.49 -2.34
N VAL A 30 0.04 1.40 -2.94
CA VAL A 30 -0.64 0.12 -3.22
C VAL A 30 -0.54 -0.18 -4.70
N TYR A 31 -0.07 -1.36 -5.06
CA TYR A 31 -0.07 -1.89 -6.42
C TYR A 31 -1.11 -3.00 -6.51
N VAL A 32 -1.87 -3.06 -7.60
CA VAL A 32 -2.90 -4.07 -7.81
C VAL A 32 -2.59 -4.84 -9.07
N ASP A 33 -2.67 -6.16 -8.99
CA ASP A 33 -2.33 -7.14 -10.02
C ASP A 33 -0.98 -6.84 -10.67
N ASN A 34 -0.99 -6.53 -11.97
CA ASN A 34 0.18 -6.19 -12.77
C ASN A 34 0.16 -4.71 -13.19
N GLU A 35 -0.59 -3.86 -12.49
CA GLU A 35 -0.59 -2.44 -12.77
C GLU A 35 0.79 -1.84 -12.51
N ALA A 36 1.31 -1.10 -13.48
CA ALA A 36 2.55 -0.34 -13.32
C ALA A 36 2.38 0.90 -12.42
N LYS A 37 1.13 1.28 -12.13
CA LYS A 37 0.78 2.47 -11.37
C LYS A 37 0.61 2.12 -9.89
N ALA A 38 1.24 2.92 -9.02
CA ALA A 38 0.95 2.93 -7.60
C ALA A 38 -0.29 3.77 -7.27
N HIS A 39 -1.11 3.29 -6.35
CA HIS A 39 -2.20 4.03 -5.72
C HIS A 39 -1.77 4.48 -4.34
N HIS A 40 -1.51 5.78 -4.20
CA HIS A 40 -1.00 6.33 -2.95
C HIS A 40 -2.10 6.55 -1.93
N GLY A 41 -1.79 6.22 -0.67
CA GLY A 41 -2.71 6.32 0.44
C GLY A 41 -2.03 6.66 1.75
N TYR A 42 -2.84 6.64 2.80
CA TYR A 42 -2.43 6.86 4.18
C TYR A 42 -2.67 5.58 4.98
N HIS A 43 -1.70 5.20 5.79
CA HIS A 43 -1.81 4.09 6.72
C HIS A 43 -2.60 4.51 7.97
N PHE A 44 -3.58 3.70 8.33
CA PHE A 44 -4.25 3.69 9.62
C PHE A 44 -4.26 2.24 10.15
N PRO A 45 -4.41 2.03 11.47
CA PRO A 45 -4.46 0.68 12.02
C PRO A 45 -5.51 -0.21 11.31
N GLY A 46 -5.05 -1.30 10.70
CA GLY A 46 -5.86 -2.28 9.98
C GLY A 46 -6.41 -1.84 8.62
N VAL A 47 -6.05 -0.64 8.12
CA VAL A 47 -6.58 -0.12 6.85
C VAL A 47 -5.68 0.91 6.18
N ILE A 48 -5.54 0.80 4.86
CA ILE A 48 -4.97 1.86 4.03
C ILE A 48 -6.13 2.67 3.43
N GLN A 49 -6.18 3.97 3.72
CA GLN A 49 -7.12 4.88 3.08
C GLN A 49 -6.52 5.44 1.80
N ILE A 50 -7.23 5.30 0.68
CA ILE A 50 -6.77 5.67 -0.67
C ILE A 50 -7.67 6.80 -1.18
N PRO A 51 -7.28 8.08 -1.03
CA PRO A 51 -8.16 9.22 -1.30
C PRO A 51 -8.63 9.32 -2.75
N LYS A 52 -7.79 8.89 -3.70
CA LYS A 52 -8.13 8.86 -5.13
C LYS A 52 -8.89 7.60 -5.55
N GLY A 53 -9.02 6.64 -4.64
CA GLY A 53 -9.58 5.33 -4.89
C GLY A 53 -8.73 4.43 -5.79
N ILE A 54 -9.09 3.16 -5.78
CA ILE A 54 -8.70 2.16 -6.78
C ILE A 54 -9.99 1.67 -7.42
N GLU A 55 -10.06 1.65 -8.75
CA GLU A 55 -11.18 1.06 -9.46
C GLU A 55 -10.89 -0.43 -9.70
N ILE A 56 -11.69 -1.30 -9.11
CA ILE A 56 -11.55 -2.77 -9.19
C ILE A 56 -12.93 -3.34 -9.51
N ASP A 57 -13.05 -4.11 -10.59
CA ASP A 57 -14.32 -4.68 -11.07
C ASP A 57 -15.48 -3.67 -11.17
N GLY A 58 -15.17 -2.42 -11.55
CA GLY A 58 -16.14 -1.33 -11.66
C GLY A 58 -16.60 -0.75 -10.32
N GLN A 59 -15.96 -1.13 -9.21
CA GLN A 59 -16.18 -0.56 -7.88
C GLN A 59 -14.99 0.32 -7.46
N MET A 60 -15.30 1.47 -6.87
CA MET A 60 -14.30 2.38 -6.32
C MET A 60 -13.97 1.97 -4.87
N ILE A 61 -12.78 1.44 -4.65
CA ILE A 61 -12.25 1.10 -3.33
C ILE A 61 -11.49 2.31 -2.76
N LEU A 62 -12.02 2.91 -1.69
CA LEU A 62 -11.38 4.03 -0.99
C LEU A 62 -10.62 3.60 0.28
N ARG A 63 -10.86 2.37 0.72
CA ARG A 63 -10.29 1.80 1.94
C ARG A 63 -9.94 0.35 1.66
N LEU A 64 -8.66 0.03 1.79
CA LEU A 64 -8.15 -1.32 1.64
C LEU A 64 -7.82 -1.87 3.04
N PRO A 65 -8.60 -2.81 3.57
CA PRO A 65 -8.28 -3.44 4.84
C PRO A 65 -6.93 -4.17 4.74
N ILE A 66 -6.14 -4.15 5.79
CA ILE A 66 -4.83 -4.81 5.85
C ILE A 66 -4.63 -5.47 7.21
N ASP A 67 -3.71 -6.42 7.27
CA ASP A 67 -3.26 -7.10 8.49
C ASP A 67 -1.74 -6.97 8.69
N CYS A 68 -1.10 -6.05 7.96
CA CYS A 68 0.35 -5.87 7.90
C CYS A 68 0.83 -4.54 8.48
N ASP A 69 0.16 -4.04 9.52
CA ASP A 69 0.53 -2.78 10.18
C ASP A 69 2.00 -2.79 10.64
N ASP A 70 2.42 -3.85 11.34
CA ASP A 70 3.79 -4.01 11.83
C ASP A 70 4.84 -3.98 10.70
N ALA A 71 4.50 -4.53 9.52
CA ALA A 71 5.41 -4.57 8.38
C ALA A 71 5.59 -3.19 7.74
N ILE A 72 4.52 -2.38 7.73
CA ILE A 72 4.55 -0.99 7.26
C ILE A 72 5.43 -0.15 8.18
N GLU A 73 5.18 -0.20 9.49
CA GLU A 73 5.94 0.57 10.49
C GLU A 73 7.43 0.21 10.44
N LYS A 74 7.76 -1.08 10.49
CA LYS A 74 9.13 -1.56 10.37
C LYS A 74 9.79 -1.16 9.05
N GLY A 75 9.06 -1.20 7.95
CA GLY A 75 9.57 -0.79 6.64
C GLY A 75 9.96 0.69 6.60
N ILE A 76 9.17 1.56 7.24
CA ILE A 76 9.46 3.00 7.36
C ILE A 76 10.67 3.22 8.27
N GLU A 77 10.76 2.51 9.40
CA GLU A 77 11.91 2.59 10.31
C GLU A 77 13.22 2.20 9.60
N GLU A 78 13.22 1.09 8.87
CA GLU A 78 14.39 0.61 8.13
C GLU A 78 14.85 1.56 7.01
N LEU A 79 13.92 2.32 6.40
CA LEU A 79 14.25 3.32 5.38
C LEU A 79 14.80 4.63 5.97
N ASN A 80 14.55 4.89 7.25
CA ASN A 80 15.04 6.06 7.97
C ASN A 80 16.30 5.77 8.82
N ALA A 81 16.72 4.51 8.92
CA ALA A 81 17.90 4.04 9.63
C ALA A 81 19.20 4.26 8.85
#